data_AF-A0A8J4KGG1-F1
#
_entry.id   AF-A0A8J4KGG1-F1
#
_cell.length_a   1.000
_cell.length_b   1.000
_cell.length_c   1.000
_cell.angle_alpha   90.00
_cell.angle_beta   90.00
_cell.angle_gamma   90.00
#
_symmetry.space_group_name_H-M   'P 1'
#
loop_
_entity.id
_entity.type
_entity.pdbx_description
1 polymer ?
#
loop_
_entity_poly.entity_id
_entity_poly.type
_entity_poly.pdbx_seq_one_letter_code
_entity_poly.pdbx_strand_id
1 'polypeptide(L)'
;QMSNSSSTTEFLLLAFTDMWELQLLTFWLFLGIYLAALLGNGLIITAVACNHRLHTPMYFFLLNLSRLDLGSISTTLPKAMANSLWDTRAISYPGCAAQLFLLVFFITAEFYLLTVMAYDRYVAICKPLHYGNLLRSRACVHMAAAA
;
A
#
# COMPACT_ATOMS: atom_id res chain seq x y z
N GLN A 1 -14.25 40.37 -27.82
CA GLN A 1 -13.59 39.05 -27.96
C GLN A 1 -12.63 38.91 -26.78
N MET A 2 -13.09 38.27 -25.70
CA MET A 2 -12.33 38.15 -24.44
C MET A 2 -11.34 36.99 -24.57
N SER A 3 -10.05 37.31 -24.45
CA SER A 3 -8.97 36.35 -24.28
C SER A 3 -9.06 35.71 -22.89
N ASN A 4 -9.37 34.42 -22.83
CA ASN A 4 -9.25 33.61 -21.63
C ASN A 4 -7.76 33.39 -21.33
N SER A 5 -7.18 34.25 -20.49
CA SER A 5 -5.88 34.00 -19.88
C SER A 5 -6.06 33.01 -18.73
N SER A 6 -6.13 31.71 -19.05
CA SER A 6 -5.97 30.66 -18.04
C SER A 6 -4.48 30.49 -17.73
N SER A 7 -3.98 31.30 -16.79
CA SER A 7 -2.70 31.05 -16.09
C SER A 7 -2.87 29.79 -15.24
N THR A 8 -2.65 28.63 -15.87
CA THR A 8 -2.73 27.33 -15.20
C THR A 8 -1.32 26.94 -14.81
N THR A 9 -0.94 27.28 -13.59
CA THR A 9 0.07 26.62 -12.73
C THR A 9 0.98 25.56 -13.37
N GLU A 10 1.80 25.93 -14.36
CA GLU A 10 2.94 25.12 -14.82
C GLU A 10 4.17 25.31 -13.90
N PHE A 11 4.00 26.03 -12.79
CA PHE A 11 5.10 26.55 -11.98
C PHE A 11 5.66 25.57 -10.94
N LEU A 12 4.97 24.47 -10.61
CA LEU A 12 5.47 23.54 -9.57
C LEU A 12 6.31 22.38 -10.16
N LEU A 13 6.21 22.14 -11.47
CA LEU A 13 6.81 20.99 -12.13
C LEU A 13 7.91 21.41 -13.14
N LEU A 14 7.98 22.69 -13.55
CA LEU A 14 9.06 23.21 -14.41
C LEU A 14 10.40 23.38 -13.67
N ALA A 15 10.39 23.56 -12.34
CA ALA A 15 11.61 23.69 -11.52
C ALA A 15 12.39 22.37 -11.34
N PHE A 16 11.83 21.23 -11.73
CA PHE A 16 12.51 19.93 -11.73
C PHE A 16 13.38 19.70 -12.98
N THR A 17 13.26 20.54 -14.01
CA THR A 17 13.82 20.29 -15.35
C THR A 17 15.33 20.55 -15.44
N ASP A 18 15.95 21.19 -14.44
CA ASP A 18 17.41 21.40 -14.37
C ASP A 18 18.17 20.25 -13.65
N MET A 19 17.48 19.18 -13.19
CA MET A 19 18.01 18.24 -12.18
C MET A 19 17.97 16.77 -12.61
N TRP A 20 18.59 16.43 -13.74
CA TRP A 20 18.74 15.03 -14.21
C TRP A 20 19.36 14.11 -13.13
N GLU A 21 20.30 14.64 -12.32
CA GLU A 21 20.89 13.93 -11.19
C GLU A 21 19.88 13.65 -10.05
N LEU A 22 19.00 14.61 -9.73
CA LEU A 22 17.96 14.40 -8.70
C LEU A 22 16.91 13.39 -9.17
N GLN A 23 16.57 13.40 -10.46
CA GLN A 23 15.62 12.47 -11.05
C GLN A 23 16.16 11.03 -11.02
N LEU A 24 17.45 10.84 -11.31
CA LEU A 24 18.14 9.56 -11.13
C LEU A 24 18.19 9.14 -9.66
N LEU A 25 18.50 10.06 -8.74
CA LEU A 25 18.54 9.75 -7.30
C LEU A 25 17.16 9.34 -6.77
N THR A 26 16.11 10.03 -7.21
CA THR A 26 14.71 9.72 -6.89
C THR A 26 14.30 8.35 -7.45
N PHE A 27 14.72 8.03 -8.68
CA PHE A 27 14.51 6.70 -9.26
C PHE A 27 15.17 5.59 -8.44
N TRP A 28 16.45 5.75 -8.09
CA TRP A 28 17.17 4.76 -7.27
C TRP A 28 16.59 4.62 -5.86
N LEU A 29 16.16 5.73 -5.25
CA LEU A 29 15.48 5.72 -3.96
C LEU A 29 14.16 4.94 -4.03
N PHE A 30 13.30 5.24 -5.01
CA PHE A 30 12.04 4.51 -5.20
C PHE A 30 12.27 3.04 -5.53
N LEU A 31 13.28 2.71 -6.33
CA LEU A 31 13.65 1.33 -6.64
C LEU A 31 14.11 0.58 -5.37
N GLY A 32 14.91 1.22 -4.53
CA GLY A 32 15.36 0.67 -3.25
C GLY A 32 14.19 0.39 -2.31
N ILE A 33 13.27 1.35 -2.15
CA ILE A 33 12.05 1.20 -1.35
C ILE A 33 11.19 0.05 -1.90
N TYR A 34 11.01 -0.01 -3.23
CA TYR A 34 10.25 -1.07 -3.89
C TYR A 34 10.83 -2.46 -3.59
N LEU A 35 12.14 -2.64 -3.78
CA LEU A 35 12.81 -3.92 -3.52
C LEU A 35 12.78 -4.29 -2.03
N ALA A 36 13.02 -3.33 -1.14
CA ALA A 36 12.99 -3.57 0.30
C ALA A 36 11.59 -4.00 0.77
N ALA A 37 10.54 -3.35 0.27
CA ALA A 37 9.17 -3.73 0.60
C ALA A 37 8.76 -5.06 -0.05
N LEU A 38 9.19 -5.33 -1.28
CA LEU A 38 8.96 -6.62 -1.94
C LEU A 38 9.59 -7.77 -1.15
N LEU A 39 10.85 -7.60 -0.73
CA LEU A 39 11.57 -8.56 0.09
C LEU A 39 10.93 -8.69 1.47
N GLY A 40 10.63 -7.58 2.14
CA GLY A 40 10.03 -7.58 3.48
C GLY A 40 8.69 -8.31 3.52
N ASN A 41 7.75 -7.94 2.65
CA ASN A 41 6.43 -8.58 2.58
C ASN A 41 6.50 -10.01 2.05
N GLY A 42 7.40 -10.29 1.10
CA GLY A 42 7.64 -11.64 0.61
C GLY A 42 8.18 -12.58 1.70
N LEU A 43 9.08 -12.08 2.55
CA LEU A 43 9.60 -12.82 3.71
C LEU A 43 8.51 -13.08 4.74
N ILE A 44 7.62 -12.12 5.02
CA ILE A 44 6.47 -12.32 5.93
C ILE A 44 5.56 -13.43 5.39
N ILE A 45 5.18 -13.38 4.11
CA ILE A 45 4.34 -14.40 3.48
C ILE A 45 5.01 -15.78 3.53
N THR A 46 6.30 -15.84 3.20
CA THR A 46 7.08 -17.09 3.21
C THR A 46 7.21 -17.65 4.63
N ALA A 47 7.47 -16.80 5.62
CA ALA A 47 7.57 -17.20 7.02
C ALA A 47 6.24 -17.76 7.55
N VAL A 48 5.11 -17.17 7.16
CA VAL A 48 3.77 -17.68 7.47
C VAL A 48 3.52 -19.02 6.77
N ALA A 49 3.90 -19.16 5.50
CA ALA A 49 3.70 -20.39 4.73
C ALA A 49 4.55 -21.56 5.24
N CYS A 50 5.80 -21.32 5.65
CA CYS A 50 6.70 -22.34 6.17
C CYS A 50 6.33 -22.81 7.59
N ASN A 51 5.67 -21.98 8.40
CA ASN A 51 5.37 -22.30 9.79
C ASN A 51 3.90 -22.65 10.02
N HIS A 52 3.54 -23.91 9.73
CA HIS A 52 2.18 -24.43 9.94
C HIS A 52 1.73 -24.47 11.42
N ARG A 53 2.67 -24.36 12.38
CA ARG A 53 2.40 -24.42 13.83
C ARG A 53 1.96 -23.09 14.44
N LEU A 54 1.92 -22.01 13.66
CA LEU A 54 1.54 -20.66 14.09
C LEU A 54 0.15 -20.24 13.57
N HIS A 55 -0.84 -21.12 13.65
CA HIS A 55 -2.23 -20.82 13.26
C HIS A 55 -2.95 -19.89 14.27
N THR A 56 -2.42 -18.68 14.49
CA THR A 56 -3.12 -17.60 15.19
C THR A 56 -3.71 -16.62 14.15
N PRO A 57 -4.86 -15.98 14.42
CA PRO A 57 -5.53 -15.07 13.48
C PRO A 57 -4.64 -13.90 13.06
N MET A 58 -3.71 -13.50 13.92
CA MET A 58 -2.73 -12.44 13.66
C MET A 58 -1.94 -12.72 12.39
N TYR A 59 -1.52 -13.97 12.13
CA TYR A 59 -0.79 -14.31 10.90
C TYR A 59 -1.65 -14.27 9.65
N PHE A 60 -2.95 -14.57 9.78
CA PHE A 60 -3.89 -14.39 8.68
C PHE A 60 -4.06 -12.90 8.34
N PHE A 61 -4.16 -12.03 9.34
CA PHE A 61 -4.20 -10.58 9.11
C PHE A 61 -2.89 -10.06 8.52
N LEU A 62 -1.73 -10.51 9.03
CA LEU A 62 -0.43 -10.17 8.47
C LEU A 62 -0.28 -10.59 7.00
N LEU A 63 -0.78 -11.78 6.63
CA LEU A 63 -0.76 -12.23 5.24
C LEU A 63 -1.61 -11.33 4.33
N ASN A 64 -2.79 -10.92 4.79
CA ASN A 64 -3.64 -9.97 4.05
C ASN A 64 -2.99 -8.59 3.95
N LEU A 65 -2.38 -8.10 5.04
CA LEU A 65 -1.65 -6.84 5.09
C LEU A 65 -0.49 -6.83 4.10
N SER A 66 0.36 -7.87 4.12
CA SER A 66 1.48 -8.00 3.19
C SER A 66 1.04 -8.09 1.74
N ARG A 67 -0.11 -8.72 1.46
CA ARG A 67 -0.66 -8.79 0.10
C ARG A 67 -1.18 -7.43 -0.38
N LEU A 68 -1.83 -6.66 0.49
CA LEU A 68 -2.28 -5.31 0.18
C LEU A 68 -1.10 -4.36 -0.02
N ASP A 69 -0.06 -4.45 0.81
CA ASP A 69 1.13 -3.61 0.68
C ASP A 69 1.86 -3.86 -0.66
N LEU A 70 2.02 -5.14 -1.04
CA LEU A 70 2.52 -5.51 -2.36
C LEU A 70 1.67 -4.94 -3.51
N GLY A 71 0.34 -4.94 -3.37
CA GLY A 71 -0.58 -4.36 -4.37
C GLY A 71 -0.48 -2.83 -4.45
N SER A 72 -0.43 -2.15 -3.31
CA SER A 72 -0.30 -0.69 -3.21
C SER A 72 1.02 -0.21 -3.83
N ILE A 73 2.11 -0.90 -3.51
CA ILE A 73 3.45 -0.58 -3.99
C ILE A 73 3.58 -0.87 -5.49
N SER A 74 3.02 -1.99 -5.97
CA SER A 74 3.04 -2.36 -7.39
C SER A 74 2.20 -1.41 -8.28
N THR A 75 1.16 -0.78 -7.74
CA THR A 75 0.35 0.19 -8.50
C THR A 75 0.92 1.60 -8.48
N THR A 76 1.58 2.00 -7.39
CA THR A 76 2.05 3.38 -7.18
C THR A 76 3.48 3.60 -7.68
N LEU A 77 4.42 2.71 -7.32
CA LEU A 77 5.85 2.93 -7.55
C LEU A 77 6.28 2.77 -9.01
N PRO A 78 5.84 1.75 -9.78
CA PRO A 78 6.22 1.63 -11.19
C PRO A 78 5.79 2.84 -12.03
N LYS A 79 4.68 3.47 -11.67
CA LYS A 79 4.17 4.66 -12.36
C LYS A 79 4.95 5.92 -11.99
N ALA A 80 5.34 6.07 -10.72
CA ALA A 80 6.28 7.12 -10.30
C ALA A 80 7.65 6.96 -10.95
N MET A 81 8.18 5.73 -11.02
CA MET A 81 9.43 5.40 -11.71
C MET A 81 9.35 5.65 -13.22
N ALA A 82 8.26 5.26 -13.88
CA ALA A 82 8.07 5.51 -15.31
C ALA A 82 7.95 7.02 -15.63
N ASN A 83 7.25 7.78 -14.77
CA ASN A 83 7.15 9.22 -14.90
C ASN A 83 8.51 9.91 -14.70
N SER A 84 9.35 9.36 -13.81
CA SER A 84 10.72 9.81 -13.59
C SER A 84 11.70 9.37 -14.68
N LEU A 85 11.43 8.35 -15.49
CA LEU A 85 12.33 7.94 -16.57
C LEU A 85 12.02 8.59 -17.91
N TRP A 86 10.73 8.79 -18.21
CA TRP A 86 10.29 9.09 -19.57
C TRP A 86 9.95 10.56 -19.82
N ASP A 87 10.06 11.45 -18.82
CA ASP A 87 9.64 12.88 -18.86
C ASP A 87 8.23 13.11 -19.47
N THR A 88 7.44 12.04 -19.57
CA THR A 88 6.15 12.03 -20.24
C THR A 88 5.09 12.21 -19.16
N ARG A 89 4.81 13.46 -18.81
CA ARG A 89 3.83 13.86 -17.78
C ARG A 89 2.37 13.53 -18.12
N ALA A 90 2.11 12.83 -19.22
CA ALA A 90 0.78 12.57 -19.74
C ALA A 90 0.17 11.30 -19.14
N ILE A 91 -0.26 11.37 -17.87
CA ILE A 91 -1.23 10.40 -17.36
C ILE A 91 -2.61 10.80 -17.90
N SER A 92 -3.31 9.87 -18.54
CA SER A 92 -4.70 10.10 -18.94
C SER A 92 -5.58 10.35 -17.71
N TYR A 93 -6.55 11.26 -17.82
CA TYR A 93 -7.51 11.54 -16.73
C TYR A 93 -8.12 10.26 -16.09
N PRO A 94 -8.61 9.26 -16.85
CA PRO A 94 -9.11 8.02 -16.25
C PRO A 94 -8.01 7.21 -15.55
N GLY A 95 -6.77 7.23 -16.05
CA GLY A 95 -5.64 6.56 -15.41
C GLY A 95 -5.18 7.25 -14.12
N CYS A 96 -5.36 8.56 -13.99
CA CYS A 96 -5.14 9.30 -12.74
C CYS A 96 -6.24 9.00 -11.72
N ALA A 97 -7.50 9.06 -12.15
CA ALA A 97 -8.65 8.76 -11.31
C ALA A 97 -8.61 7.31 -10.76
N ALA A 98 -8.28 6.33 -11.62
CA ALA A 98 -8.13 4.94 -11.19
C ALA A 98 -6.99 4.75 -10.17
N GLN A 99 -5.87 5.44 -10.35
CA GLN A 99 -4.74 5.37 -9.41
C GLN A 99 -5.08 5.97 -8.06
N LEU A 100 -5.71 7.16 -8.03
CA LEU A 100 -6.18 7.78 -6.79
C LEU A 100 -7.21 6.90 -6.08
N PHE A 101 -8.15 6.32 -6.83
CA PHE A 101 -9.13 5.41 -6.28
C PHE A 101 -8.48 4.18 -5.65
N LEU A 102 -7.56 3.53 -6.36
CA LEU A 102 -6.83 2.36 -5.84
C LEU A 102 -6.00 2.72 -4.61
N LEU A 103 -5.32 3.88 -4.60
CA LEU A 103 -4.53 4.34 -3.47
C LEU A 103 -5.40 4.54 -2.22
N VAL A 104 -6.52 5.25 -2.36
CA VAL A 104 -7.46 5.46 -1.24
C VAL A 104 -8.02 4.13 -0.75
N PHE A 105 -8.37 3.23 -1.68
CA PHE A 105 -8.85 1.88 -1.34
C PHE A 105 -7.80 1.09 -0.54
N PHE A 106 -6.54 1.05 -0.99
CA PHE A 106 -5.47 0.34 -0.29
C PHE A 106 -5.20 0.92 1.10
N ILE A 107 -5.10 2.25 1.23
CA ILE A 107 -4.89 2.91 2.54
C ILE A 107 -6.04 2.60 3.51
N THR A 108 -7.28 2.64 3.00
CA THR A 108 -8.47 2.36 3.82
C THR A 108 -8.49 0.92 4.28
N ALA A 109 -8.22 -0.04 3.39
CA ALA A 109 -8.13 -1.46 3.72
C ALA A 109 -7.00 -1.75 4.73
N GLU A 110 -5.83 -1.14 4.54
CA GLU A 110 -4.69 -1.25 5.46
C GLU A 110 -5.07 -0.73 6.86
N PHE A 111 -5.72 0.44 6.93
CA PHE A 111 -6.18 1.02 8.19
C PHE A 111 -7.18 0.11 8.92
N TYR A 112 -8.14 -0.47 8.19
CA TYR A 112 -9.08 -1.42 8.78
C TYR A 112 -8.38 -2.67 9.31
N LEU A 113 -7.44 -3.25 8.55
CA LEU A 113 -6.68 -4.41 9.03
C LEU A 113 -5.83 -4.09 10.25
N LEU A 114 -5.12 -2.96 10.26
CA LEU A 114 -4.35 -2.52 11.43
C LEU A 114 -5.25 -2.34 12.66
N THR A 115 -6.44 -1.78 12.48
CA THR A 115 -7.44 -1.62 13.54
C THR A 115 -7.91 -2.97 14.07
N VAL A 116 -8.22 -3.93 13.19
CA VAL A 116 -8.64 -5.27 13.59
C VAL A 116 -7.51 -6.01 14.32
N MET A 117 -6.25 -5.87 13.88
CA MET A 117 -5.10 -6.45 14.58
C MET A 117 -4.89 -5.83 15.97
N ALA A 118 -5.03 -4.50 16.11
CA ALA A 118 -4.94 -3.82 17.40
C ALA A 118 -6.05 -4.29 18.34
N TYR A 119 -7.27 -4.46 17.81
CA TYR A 119 -8.41 -4.99 18.56
C TYR A 119 -8.19 -6.45 18.98
N ASP A 120 -7.67 -7.30 18.09
CA ASP A 120 -7.29 -8.69 18.41
C ASP A 120 -6.32 -8.76 19.59
N ARG A 121 -5.25 -7.94 19.56
CA ARG A 121 -4.27 -7.84 20.66
C ARG A 121 -4.90 -7.33 21.96
N TYR A 122 -5.79 -6.34 21.89
CA TYR A 122 -6.50 -5.82 23.05
C TYR A 122 -7.37 -6.90 23.72
N VAL A 123 -8.17 -7.64 22.94
CA VAL A 123 -9.04 -8.70 23.46
C VAL A 123 -8.21 -9.87 24.03
N ALA A 124 -7.08 -10.20 23.39
CA ALA A 124 -6.17 -11.22 23.88
C ALA A 124 -5.63 -10.92 25.29
N ILE A 125 -5.32 -9.65 25.57
CA ILE A 125 -4.78 -9.19 26.86
C ILE A 125 -5.91 -9.02 27.89
N CYS A 126 -7.00 -8.34 27.54
CA CYS A 126 -8.03 -7.96 28.49
C CYS A 126 -9.03 -9.09 28.80
N LYS A 127 -9.20 -10.07 27.91
CA LYS A 127 -10.21 -11.14 28.03
C LYS A 127 -9.68 -12.52 27.56
N PRO A 128 -8.62 -13.07 28.17
CA PRO A 128 -7.97 -14.31 27.72
C PRO A 128 -8.88 -15.54 27.71
N LEU A 129 -9.83 -15.65 28.66
CA LEU A 129 -10.78 -16.78 28.74
C LEU A 129 -11.85 -16.78 27.63
N HIS A 130 -12.19 -15.63 27.04
CA HIS A 130 -13.16 -15.54 25.94
C HIS A 130 -12.49 -15.52 24.56
N TYR A 131 -11.18 -15.25 24.52
CA TYR A 131 -10.40 -15.17 23.29
C TYR A 131 -10.52 -16.48 22.48
N GLY A 132 -10.39 -17.65 23.11
CA GLY A 132 -10.47 -18.94 22.41
C GLY A 132 -11.81 -19.23 21.68
N ASN A 133 -12.92 -18.63 22.13
CA ASN A 133 -14.24 -18.83 21.52
C ASN A 133 -14.56 -17.80 20.42
N LEU A 134 -14.03 -16.57 20.52
CA LEU A 134 -14.22 -15.51 19.52
C LEU A 134 -13.36 -15.74 18.26
N LEU A 135 -12.20 -16.38 18.44
CA LEU A 135 -11.16 -16.54 17.43
C LEU A 135 -11.29 -17.78 16.54
N ARG A 136 -12.49 -18.32 16.40
CA ARG A 136 -12.70 -19.44 15.48
C ARG A 136 -12.40 -18.95 14.07
N SER A 137 -11.56 -19.67 13.32
CA SER A 137 -11.08 -19.32 11.96
C SER A 137 -12.15 -18.74 11.02
N ARG A 138 -13.43 -19.13 11.16
CA ARG A 138 -14.56 -18.57 10.40
C ARG A 138 -14.85 -17.09 10.69
N ALA A 139 -14.77 -16.65 11.94
CA ALA A 139 -14.97 -15.23 12.30
C ALA A 139 -13.85 -14.35 11.75
N CYS A 140 -12.61 -14.86 11.72
CA CYS A 140 -11.45 -14.18 11.15
C CYS A 140 -11.61 -13.95 9.63
N VAL A 141 -12.11 -14.96 8.91
CA VAL A 141 -12.44 -14.84 7.49
C VAL A 141 -13.56 -13.84 7.24
N HIS A 142 -14.61 -13.82 8.08
CA HIS A 142 -15.67 -12.83 7.96
C HIS A 142 -15.20 -11.40 8.22
N MET A 143 -14.29 -11.18 9.18
CA MET A 143 -13.73 -9.85 9.45
C MET A 143 -12.83 -9.37 8.31
N ALA A 144 -12.00 -10.24 7.73
CA ALA A 144 -11.18 -9.87 6.57
C ALA A 144 -11.99 -9.71 5.27
N ALA A 145 -13.15 -10.35 5.16
CA ALA A 145 -14.07 -10.13 4.03
C ALA A 145 -14.89 -8.84 4.17
N ALA A 146 -14.99 -8.28 5.38
CA ALA A 146 -15.70 -7.03 5.65
C ALA A 146 -14.78 -5.80 5.59
N ALA A 147 -13.47 -6.00 5.72
CA ALA A 147 -12.43 -4.98 5.53
C ALA A 147 -12.11 -4.80 4.04
#